data_AF-A0A4U2BDM7-F1
#
_entry.id   AF-A0A4U2BDM7-F1
#
_cell.length_a   1.000
_cell.length_b   1.000
_cell.length_c   1.000
_cell.angle_alpha   90.00
_cell.angle_beta   90.00
_cell.angle_gamma   90.00
#
_symmetry.space_group_name_H-M   'P 1'
#
loop_
_entity.id
_entity.type
_entity.pdbx_description
1 polymer ?
#
loop_
_entity_poly.entity_id
_entity_poly.type
_entity_poly.pdbx_seq_one_letter_code
_entity_poly.pdbx_strand_id
1 'polypeptide(L)'
;MQVKHNDVLIATIGSALTIKEVSGFLVANDIQIPLSELALIYTSSEAEALRKRAYKLESDPLFIEWQFDQTLEKEKQWRDKVIEIKALYPLGNHDSASQE
;
A
#
# COMPACT_ATOMS: atom_id res chain seq x y z
N MET A 1 -12.24 -1.11 4.02
CA MET A 1 -11.03 -0.52 4.64
C MET A 1 -11.38 0.31 5.88
N GLN A 2 -10.63 0.16 6.97
CA GLN A 2 -10.80 1.00 8.18
C GLN A 2 -9.49 1.74 8.50
N VAL A 3 -9.62 3.02 8.86
CA VAL A 3 -8.52 3.87 9.31
C VAL A 3 -8.67 4.06 10.80
N LYS A 4 -7.72 3.53 11.57
CA LYS A 4 -7.64 3.71 13.01
C LYS A 4 -6.46 4.61 13.38
N HIS A 5 -6.57 5.32 14.50
CA HIS A 5 -5.50 6.09 15.12
C HIS A 5 -5.54 5.83 16.62
N ASN A 6 -4.45 5.34 17.22
CA ASN A 6 -4.41 4.97 18.64
C ASN A 6 -5.60 4.06 19.07
N ASP A 7 -5.90 3.04 18.26
CA ASP A 7 -7.06 2.13 18.36
C ASP A 7 -8.47 2.76 18.17
N VAL A 8 -8.56 4.08 18.04
CA VAL A 8 -9.80 4.80 17.74
C VAL A 8 -10.09 4.74 16.24
N LEU A 9 -11.30 4.35 15.85
CA LEU A 9 -11.74 4.39 14.45
C LEU A 9 -11.92 5.85 14.01
N ILE A 10 -11.10 6.29 13.07
CA ILE A 10 -11.15 7.64 12.50
C ILE A 10 -12.10 7.68 11.30
N ALA A 11 -11.97 6.70 10.40
CA ALA A 11 -12.80 6.63 9.20
C ALA A 11 -13.03 5.18 8.75
N THR A 12 -14.22 4.92 8.21
CA THR A 12 -14.53 3.69 7.48
C THR A 12 -14.67 4.02 6.01
N ILE A 13 -13.85 3.40 5.18
CA ILE A 13 -13.84 3.63 3.74
C ILE A 13 -14.34 2.35 3.07
N GLY A 14 -15.42 2.49 2.30
CA GLY A 14 -16.04 1.36 1.57
C GLY A 14 -15.20 0.80 0.43
N SER A 15 -14.07 1.43 0.13
CA SER A 15 -13.14 1.08 -0.94
C SER A 15 -11.71 1.00 -0.41
N ALA A 16 -10.90 0.14 -1.01
CA ALA A 16 -9.48 0.08 -0.73
C ALA A 16 -8.79 1.33 -1.31
N LEU A 17 -8.36 2.24 -0.44
CA LEU A 17 -7.60 3.43 -0.79
C LEU A 17 -6.12 3.26 -0.43
N THR A 18 -5.27 3.86 -1.26
CA THR A 18 -3.83 3.93 -0.99
C THR A 18 -3.53 4.89 0.15
N ILE A 19 -2.35 4.76 0.77
CA ILE A 19 -1.88 5.68 1.82
C ILE A 19 -1.91 7.15 1.38
N LYS A 20 -1.61 7.44 0.10
CA LYS A 20 -1.73 8.79 -0.48
C LYS A 20 -3.17 9.28 -0.55
N GLU A 21 -4.11 8.41 -0.89
CA GLU A 21 -5.53 8.76 -0.91
C GLU A 21 -6.09 8.93 0.50
N VAL A 22 -5.67 8.11 1.46
CA VAL A 22 -6.06 8.28 2.87
C VAL A 22 -5.55 9.59 3.43
N SER A 23 -4.28 9.92 3.22
CA SER A 23 -3.75 11.23 3.64
C SER A 23 -4.52 12.37 3.00
N GLY A 24 -4.79 12.30 1.69
CA GLY A 24 -5.64 13.27 1.01
C GLY A 24 -7.04 13.38 1.61
N PHE A 25 -7.65 12.25 1.95
CA PHE A 25 -8.97 12.21 2.61
C PHE A 25 -8.94 12.85 4.00
N LEU A 26 -7.93 12.56 4.81
CA LEU A 26 -7.79 13.14 6.15
C LEU A 26 -7.60 14.65 6.07
N VAL A 27 -6.70 15.11 5.20
CA VAL A 27 -6.48 16.55 4.97
C VAL A 27 -7.75 17.23 4.47
N ALA A 28 -8.51 16.60 3.57
CA ALA A 28 -9.78 17.13 3.08
C ALA A 28 -10.87 17.24 4.15
N ASN A 29 -10.76 16.48 5.24
CA ASN A 29 -11.65 16.53 6.40
C ASN A 29 -11.07 17.35 7.56
N ASP A 30 -10.01 18.14 7.32
CA ASP A 30 -9.29 18.91 8.35
C ASP A 30 -8.65 18.04 9.46
N ILE A 31 -8.38 16.78 9.16
CA ILE A 31 -7.76 15.82 10.09
C ILE A 31 -6.25 15.84 9.88
N GLN A 32 -5.53 16.48 10.80
CA GLN A 32 -4.07 16.65 10.79
C GLN A 32 -3.34 15.47 11.47
N ILE A 33 -3.61 14.23 11.06
CA ILE A 33 -2.96 13.03 11.64
C ILE A 33 -1.91 12.51 10.66
N PRO A 34 -0.64 12.35 11.08
CA PRO A 34 0.39 11.81 10.20
C PRO A 34 0.15 10.33 9.92
N LEU A 35 0.45 9.93 8.68
CA LEU A 35 0.26 8.55 8.20
C LEU A 35 0.97 7.51 9.06
N SER A 36 2.10 7.86 9.67
CA SER A 36 2.87 6.99 10.55
C SER A 36 2.13 6.60 11.83
N GLU A 37 1.15 7.38 12.26
CA GLU A 37 0.34 7.11 13.46
C GLU A 37 -0.97 6.38 13.12
N LEU A 38 -1.27 6.22 11.82
CA LEU A 38 -2.48 5.56 11.37
C LEU A 38 -2.26 4.05 11.25
N ALA A 39 -3.19 3.30 11.81
CA ALA A 39 -3.35 1.88 11.55
C ALA A 39 -4.38 1.69 10.44
N LEU A 40 -3.90 1.29 9.25
CA LEU A 40 -4.72 1.00 8.09
C LEU A 40 -5.07 -0.49 8.10
N ILE A 41 -6.35 -0.78 8.32
CA ILE A 41 -6.86 -2.15 8.35
C ILE A 41 -7.48 -2.46 6.99
N TYR A 42 -6.84 -3.38 6.27
CA TYR A 42 -7.26 -3.90 4.99
C TYR A 42 -7.68 -5.35 5.12
N THR A 43 -8.68 -5.77 4.35
CA THR A 43 -8.90 -7.20 4.11
C THR A 43 -7.88 -7.75 3.11
N SER A 44 -7.64 -9.06 3.09
CA SER A 44 -6.67 -9.69 2.17
C SER A 44 -6.94 -9.33 0.70
N SER A 45 -8.22 -9.36 0.29
CA SER A 45 -8.63 -8.97 -1.07
C SER A 45 -8.33 -7.50 -1.39
N GLU A 46 -8.55 -6.60 -0.43
CA GLU A 46 -8.27 -5.17 -0.59
C GLU A 46 -6.75 -4.90 -0.66
N ALA A 47 -5.97 -5.53 0.22
CA ALA A 47 -4.52 -5.42 0.23
C ALA A 47 -3.90 -5.95 -1.07
N GLU A 48 -4.41 -7.07 -1.60
CA GLU A 48 -4.01 -7.57 -2.92
C GLU A 48 -4.36 -6.62 -4.06
N ALA A 49 -5.58 -6.06 -4.05
CA ALA A 49 -6.02 -5.13 -5.07
C ALA A 49 -5.17 -3.85 -5.08
N LEU A 50 -4.89 -3.29 -3.88
CA LEU A 50 -4.03 -2.13 -3.72
C LEU A 50 -2.61 -2.41 -4.17
N ARG A 51 -2.07 -3.57 -3.80
CA ARG A 51 -0.74 -4.00 -4.21
C ARG A 51 -0.62 -4.17 -5.73
N LYS A 52 -1.61 -4.80 -6.38
CA LYS A 52 -1.68 -4.91 -7.85
C LYS A 52 -1.77 -3.53 -8.51
N ARG A 53 -2.55 -2.60 -7.94
CA ARG A 53 -2.66 -1.22 -8.43
C ARG A 53 -1.35 -0.46 -8.32
N ALA A 54 -0.70 -0.53 -7.15
CA ALA A 54 0.59 0.12 -6.91
C ALA A 54 1.67 -0.44 -7.83
N TYR A 55 1.67 -1.76 -8.08
CA TYR A 55 2.54 -2.32 -9.08
C TYR A 55 2.28 -1.73 -10.46
N LYS A 56 1.03 -1.70 -10.92
CA LYS A 56 0.69 -1.15 -12.23
C LYS A 56 1.03 0.34 -12.39
N LEU A 57 0.92 1.13 -11.32
CA LEU A 57 1.14 2.59 -11.37
C LEU A 57 2.59 2.99 -11.17
N GLU A 58 3.31 2.34 -10.24
CA GLU A 58 4.65 2.76 -9.82
C GLU A 58 5.73 1.77 -10.25
N SER A 59 5.50 0.46 -10.13
CA SER A 59 6.52 -0.55 -10.41
C SER A 59 6.61 -0.94 -11.88
N ASP A 60 5.48 -1.05 -12.58
CA ASP A 60 5.37 -1.50 -13.97
C ASP A 60 6.09 -0.53 -14.92
N PRO A 61 5.89 0.81 -14.85
CA PRO A 61 6.68 1.73 -15.66
C PRO A 61 8.19 1.66 -15.38
N LEU A 62 8.61 1.51 -14.12
CA LEU A 62 10.03 1.34 -13.78
C LEU A 62 10.62 0.04 -14.33
N PHE A 63 9.85 -1.04 -14.34
CA PHE A 63 10.24 -2.31 -14.95
C PHE A 63 10.40 -2.17 -16.46
N ILE A 64 9.46 -1.49 -17.12
CA ILE A 64 9.55 -1.23 -18.57
C ILE A 64 10.78 -0.37 -18.87
N GLU A 65 11.01 0.72 -18.14
CA GLU A 65 12.23 1.52 -18.27
C GLU A 65 13.49 0.67 -18.10
N TRP A 66 13.55 -0.19 -17.08
CA TRP A 66 14.66 -1.12 -16.90
C TRP A 66 14.79 -2.14 -18.05
N GLN A 67 13.69 -2.63 -18.63
CA GLN A 67 13.76 -3.54 -19.78
C GLN A 67 14.38 -2.88 -21.02
N PHE A 68 14.18 -1.57 -21.20
CA PHE A 68 14.78 -0.81 -22.28
C PHE A 68 16.23 -0.39 -22.00
N ASP A 69 16.48 0.17 -20.81
CA ASP A 69 17.78 0.76 -20.44
C ASP A 69 18.78 -0.32 -19.96
N GLN A 70 18.27 -1.37 -19.32
CA GLN A 70 19.01 -2.51 -18.74
C GLN A 70 20.12 -2.12 -17.77
N THR A 71 20.02 -0.94 -17.17
CA THR A 71 21.00 -0.42 -16.20
C THR A 71 20.73 -0.90 -14.78
N LEU A 72 21.80 -1.11 -14.00
CA LEU A 72 21.72 -1.50 -12.59
C LEU A 72 20.98 -0.45 -11.73
N GLU A 73 21.07 0.82 -12.10
CA GLU A 73 20.40 1.90 -11.39
C GLU A 73 18.87 1.82 -11.52
N LYS A 74 18.37 1.52 -12.73
CA LYS A 74 16.94 1.31 -12.98
C LYS A 74 16.42 0.03 -12.34
N GLU A 75 17.23 -1.05 -12.35
CA GLU A 75 16.89 -2.28 -11.62
C GLU A 75 16.70 -1.98 -10.13
N LYS A 76 17.65 -1.25 -9.53
CA LYS A 76 17.61 -0.89 -8.12
C LYS A 76 16.40 -0.02 -7.81
N GLN A 77 16.08 0.98 -8.63
CA GLN A 77 14.89 1.82 -8.46
C GLN A 77 13.59 1.01 -8.49
N TRP A 78 13.45 0.09 -9.45
CA TRP A 78 12.30 -0.81 -9.53
C TRP A 78 12.20 -1.71 -8.29
N ARG A 79 13.30 -2.37 -7.91
CA ARG A 79 13.37 -3.27 -6.75
C ARG A 79 13.03 -2.54 -5.44
N ASP A 80 13.59 -1.34 -5.25
CA ASP A 80 13.33 -0.49 -4.08
C ASP A 80 11.84 -0.13 -4.00
N LYS A 81 11.24 0.28 -5.12
CA LYS A 81 9.80 0.55 -5.19
C LYS A 81 8.94 -0.69 -4.89
N VAL A 82 9.33 -1.86 -5.38
CA VAL A 82 8.64 -3.12 -5.08
C VAL A 82 8.71 -3.46 -3.59
N ILE A 83 9.84 -3.20 -2.94
CA ILE A 83 10.03 -3.41 -1.49
C ILE A 83 9.13 -2.45 -0.71
N GLU A 84 9.11 -1.17 -1.07
CA GLU A 84 8.19 -0.20 -0.47
C GLU A 84 6.74 -0.66 -0.60
N ILE A 85 6.29 -1.02 -1.80
CA ILE A 85 4.90 -1.49 -2.02
C ILE A 85 4.59 -2.74 -1.20
N LYS A 86 5.53 -3.69 -1.08
CA LYS A 86 5.38 -4.89 -0.24
C LYS A 86 5.30 -4.56 1.25
N ALA A 87 6.10 -3.60 1.71
CA ALA A 87 6.11 -3.15 3.10
C ALA A 87 4.83 -2.39 3.47
N LEU A 88 4.26 -1.65 2.50
CA LEU A 88 3.02 -0.88 2.68
C LEU A 88 1.78 -1.77 2.69
N TYR A 89 1.76 -2.83 1.87
CA TYR A 89 0.66 -3.81 1.82
C TYR A 89 1.19 -5.19 2.18
N PRO A 90 1.54 -5.42 3.45
CA PRO A 90 1.85 -6.76 3.91
C PRO A 90 0.56 -7.56 3.71
N LEU A 91 0.62 -8.51 2.78
CA LEU A 91 -0.36 -9.57 2.71
C LEU A 91 -0.07 -10.42 3.94
N GLY A 92 -0.60 -10.01 5.08
CA GLY A 92 -0.58 -10.82 6.28
C GLY A 92 -1.18 -12.15 5.87
N ASN A 93 -0.35 -13.19 5.83
CA ASN A 93 -0.85 -14.54 5.90
C ASN A 93 -1.63 -14.57 7.22
N HIS A 94 -2.95 -14.41 7.16
CA HIS A 94 -3.79 -15.21 8.02
C HIS A 94 -3.64 -16.65 7.55
N ASP A 95 -2.45 -17.22 7.74
CA ASP A 95 -2.31 -18.65 7.93
C ASP A 95 -2.72 -18.90 9.36
N SER A 96 -4.03 -19.03 9.54
CA SER A 96 -4.59 -19.70 10.69
C SER A 96 -5.76 -20.51 10.18
N ALA A 97 -5.50 -21.40 9.21
CA ALA A 97 -6.21 -22.66 9.02
C ALA A 97 -5.68 -23.39 7.77
N SER A 98 -4.84 -24.41 8.00
CA SER A 98 -4.87 -25.75 7.38
C SER A 98 -3.49 -26.26 6.97
N GLN A 99 -2.65 -26.57 7.97
CA GLN A 99 -1.82 -27.77 7.94
C GLN A 99 -1.86 -28.41 9.33
N GLU A 100 -2.83 -29.29 9.54
CA GLU A 100 -2.69 -30.67 10.06
C GLU A 100 -4.06 -31.36 10.13
#